data_AF-A0A087WR41-F1
#
_entry.id   AF-A0A087WR41-F1
#
_cell.length_a   1.000
_cell.length_b   1.000
_cell.length_c   1.000
_cell.angle_alpha   90.00
_cell.angle_beta   90.00
_cell.angle_gamma   90.00
#
_symmetry.space_group_name_H-M   'P 1'
#
loop_
_entity.id
_entity.type
_entity.pdbx_description
1 polymer ?
#
loop_
_entity_poly.entity_id
_entity_poly.type
_entity_poly.pdbx_seq_one_letter_code
_entity_poly.pdbx_strand_id
1 'polypeptide(L)'
;MWGSRAQQSGPDRGGACLLAAFLLCFSLLHAQDYTPSQTPPPTSNTSLKPRGRVQKELCGKTKFQGKIYGGQIAKAERWPWQASLIFRGRHICGAVLIDKTWLLSAAHCFQRSS
;
A
#
# COMPACT_ATOMS: atom_id res chain seq x y z
N MET A 1 -7.21 53.16 -25.76
CA MET A 1 -7.03 53.71 -24.40
C MET A 1 -6.16 52.72 -23.65
N TRP A 2 -4.97 53.17 -23.24
CA TRP A 2 -3.96 52.60 -22.32
C TRP A 2 -3.80 51.06 -22.30
N GLY A 3 -2.66 50.48 -22.68
CA GLY A 3 -1.40 50.59 -21.92
C GLY A 3 -1.55 49.87 -20.58
N SER A 4 -0.77 48.85 -20.25
CA SER A 4 0.56 49.08 -19.66
C SER A 4 1.44 47.84 -19.82
N ARG A 5 2.63 48.12 -20.36
CA ARG A 5 3.85 47.33 -20.27
C ARG A 5 4.18 47.13 -18.78
N ALA A 6 4.35 45.88 -18.35
CA ALA A 6 5.08 45.56 -17.13
C ALA A 6 6.40 44.89 -17.53
N GLN A 7 7.50 45.63 -17.36
CA GLN A 7 8.84 45.04 -17.30
C GLN A 7 8.91 44.21 -16.02
N GLN A 8 9.17 42.91 -16.13
CA GLN A 8 9.63 42.11 -15.00
C GLN A 8 11.10 41.79 -15.23
N SER A 9 11.92 42.43 -14.41
CA SER A 9 13.34 42.17 -14.20
C SER A 9 13.57 40.69 -13.90
N GLY A 10 14.44 40.05 -14.67
CA GLY A 10 14.80 38.64 -14.49
C GLY A 10 15.57 38.41 -13.18
N PRO A 11 15.34 37.27 -12.48
CA PRO A 11 16.16 36.88 -11.34
C PRO A 11 17.52 36.32 -11.80
N ASP A 12 18.58 36.74 -11.12
CA ASP A 12 19.97 36.34 -11.35
C ASP A 12 20.14 34.80 -11.39
N ARG A 13 20.63 34.30 -12.52
CA ARG A 13 20.82 32.87 -12.84
C ARG A 13 21.87 32.13 -12.00
N GLY A 14 22.52 32.79 -11.03
CA GLY A 14 23.63 32.21 -10.26
C GLY A 14 23.23 31.49 -8.97
N GLY A 15 22.16 31.93 -8.28
CA GLY A 15 21.81 31.43 -6.93
C GLY A 15 20.81 30.26 -6.91
N ALA A 16 19.93 30.19 -7.91
CA ALA A 16 18.86 29.19 -7.96
C ALA A 16 19.36 27.76 -8.25
N CYS A 17 20.42 27.62 -9.06
CA CYS A 17 21.00 26.31 -9.39
C CYS A 17 21.69 25.66 -8.19
N LEU A 18 22.34 26.44 -7.32
CA LEU A 18 23.03 25.91 -6.14
C LEU A 18 22.01 25.40 -5.10
N LEU A 19 20.93 26.15 -4.85
CA LEU A 19 19.85 25.70 -3.96
C LEU A 19 19.13 24.47 -4.50
N ALA A 20 18.88 24.40 -5.81
CA ALA A 20 18.30 23.22 -6.45
C ALA A 20 19.22 21.99 -6.33
N ALA A 21 20.53 22.17 -6.53
CA ALA A 21 21.51 21.09 -6.36
C ALA A 21 21.59 20.59 -4.90
N PHE A 22 21.54 21.49 -3.91
CA PHE A 22 21.52 21.12 -2.49
C PHE A 22 20.25 20.35 -2.09
N LEU A 23 19.06 20.76 -2.56
CA LEU A 23 17.81 20.06 -2.27
C LEU A 23 17.73 18.68 -2.93
N LEU A 24 18.23 18.54 -4.16
CA LEU A 24 18.34 17.24 -4.85
C LEU A 24 19.35 16.31 -4.15
N CYS A 25 20.48 16.85 -3.69
CA CYS A 25 21.48 16.10 -2.94
C CYS A 25 20.95 15.64 -1.57
N PHE A 26 20.24 16.51 -0.84
CA PHE A 26 19.58 16.15 0.43
C PHE A 26 18.51 15.07 0.26
N SER A 27 17.77 15.07 -0.85
CA SER A 27 16.77 14.04 -1.16
C SER A 27 17.41 12.69 -1.47
N LEU A 28 18.59 12.69 -2.11
CA LEU A 28 19.36 11.47 -2.41
C LEU A 28 20.11 10.93 -1.17
N LEU A 29 20.51 11.79 -0.23
CA LEU A 29 21.17 11.36 1.02
C LEU A 29 20.22 10.72 2.04
N HIS A 30 18.90 10.93 1.94
CA HIS A 30 17.90 10.27 2.80
C HIS A 30 17.43 8.92 2.25
N ALA A 31 17.95 8.46 1.12
CA ALA A 31 17.82 7.06 0.72
C ALA A 31 18.79 6.19 1.54
N GLN A 32 18.76 6.32 2.87
CA GLN A 32 19.33 5.30 3.73
C GLN A 32 18.34 4.14 3.74
N ASP A 33 18.85 2.98 3.32
CA ASP A 33 18.21 1.69 3.35
C ASP A 33 17.28 1.53 4.56
N TYR A 34 15.96 1.63 4.34
CA TYR A 34 15.01 0.99 5.23
C TYR A 34 15.17 -0.52 5.03
N THR A 35 16.24 -1.07 5.60
CA THR A 35 16.39 -2.50 5.82
C THR A 35 15.43 -2.85 6.95
N PRO A 36 14.32 -3.56 6.69
CA PRO A 36 13.46 -4.02 7.78
C PRO A 36 14.31 -4.96 8.64
N SER A 37 14.59 -4.50 9.86
CA SER A 37 15.27 -5.25 10.90
C SER A 37 14.65 -6.65 11.01
N GLN A 38 15.46 -7.67 10.73
CA GLN A 38 15.08 -9.05 10.97
C GLN A 38 14.92 -9.24 12.48
N THR A 39 13.67 -9.39 12.93
CA THR A 39 13.36 -9.96 14.24
C THR A 39 14.06 -11.33 14.35
N PRO A 40 14.82 -11.61 15.41
CA PRO A 40 15.44 -12.92 15.58
C PRO A 40 14.36 -14.02 15.58
N PRO A 41 14.60 -15.15 14.89
CA PRO A 41 13.63 -16.24 14.83
C PRO A 41 13.36 -16.80 16.24
N PRO A 42 12.11 -17.07 16.63
CA PRO A 42 11.85 -17.85 17.83
C PRO A 42 12.41 -19.27 17.61
N THR A 43 13.47 -19.59 18.33
CA THR A 43 14.03 -20.94 18.49
C THR A 43 12.97 -21.83 19.14
N SER A 44 12.19 -22.52 18.31
CA SER A 44 11.40 -23.66 18.74
C SER A 44 11.96 -24.89 18.03
N ASN A 45 12.85 -25.57 18.73
CA ASN A 45 13.31 -26.90 18.35
C ASN A 45 12.12 -27.85 18.46
N THR A 46 11.39 -28.03 17.36
CA THR A 46 10.42 -29.11 17.20
C THR A 46 10.46 -29.52 15.74
N SER A 47 10.83 -30.77 15.51
CA SER A 47 10.89 -31.42 14.19
C SER A 47 9.72 -31.01 13.29
N LEU A 48 9.96 -30.07 12.38
CA LEU A 48 8.97 -29.58 11.42
C LEU A 48 8.91 -30.54 10.25
N LYS A 49 7.91 -31.43 10.25
CA LYS A 49 7.35 -31.95 8.99
C LYS A 49 7.12 -30.75 8.04
N PRO A 50 7.47 -30.81 6.74
CA PRO A 50 7.38 -29.64 5.87
C PRO A 50 5.92 -29.16 5.81
N ARG A 51 5.64 -28.02 6.46
CA ARG A 51 4.33 -27.36 6.51
C ARG A 51 3.84 -26.86 5.13
N GLY A 52 4.62 -27.08 4.07
CA GLY A 52 4.31 -26.63 2.71
C GLY A 52 3.13 -27.34 2.05
N ARG A 53 2.80 -28.58 2.43
CA ARG A 53 1.69 -29.33 1.78
C ARG A 53 0.31 -29.04 2.38
N VAL A 54 0.21 -28.66 3.65
CA VAL A 54 -1.07 -28.46 4.35
C VAL A 54 -1.68 -27.08 4.08
N GLN A 55 -0.86 -26.05 3.85
CA GLN A 55 -1.33 -24.66 3.68
C GLN A 55 -2.06 -24.42 2.34
N LYS A 56 -1.66 -25.11 1.26
CA LYS A 56 -2.24 -24.92 -0.09
C LYS A 56 -3.69 -25.40 -0.23
N GLU A 57 -4.15 -26.24 0.69
CA GLU A 57 -5.50 -26.79 0.70
C GLU A 57 -6.53 -25.82 1.32
N LEU A 58 -6.09 -24.87 2.18
CA LEU A 58 -7.01 -24.13 3.06
C LEU A 58 -7.37 -22.71 2.58
N CYS A 59 -6.51 -22.04 1.81
CA CYS A 59 -6.70 -20.65 1.40
C CYS A 59 -6.80 -20.47 -0.12
N GLY A 60 -7.31 -19.32 -0.58
CA GLY A 60 -7.34 -18.94 -2.00
C GLY A 60 -8.26 -19.79 -2.89
N LYS A 61 -9.17 -20.59 -2.32
CA LYS A 61 -10.13 -21.41 -3.08
C LYS A 61 -11.43 -20.67 -3.34
N THR A 62 -11.76 -20.47 -4.60
CA THR A 62 -13.06 -19.95 -5.04
C THR A 62 -13.79 -21.00 -5.87
N LYS A 63 -15.13 -20.97 -5.83
CA LYS A 63 -15.99 -21.74 -6.74
C LYS A 63 -16.04 -21.12 -8.15
N PHE A 64 -15.45 -19.94 -8.36
CA PHE A 64 -15.37 -19.30 -9.66
C PHE A 64 -14.31 -19.95 -10.55
N GLN A 65 -14.65 -20.17 -11.82
CA GLN A 65 -13.72 -20.62 -12.85
C GLN A 65 -13.79 -19.65 -14.03
N GLY A 66 -12.63 -19.32 -14.62
CA GLY A 66 -12.54 -18.43 -15.78
C GLY A 66 -12.00 -17.03 -15.48
N LYS A 67 -12.18 -16.13 -16.44
CA LYS A 67 -11.74 -14.72 -16.38
C LYS A 67 -12.95 -13.80 -16.21
N ILE A 68 -12.74 -12.66 -15.56
CA ILE A 68 -13.78 -11.65 -15.35
C ILE A 68 -13.66 -10.59 -16.44
N TYR A 69 -14.76 -10.32 -17.14
CA TYR A 69 -14.89 -9.24 -18.13
C TYR A 69 -16.15 -8.44 -17.81
N GLY A 70 -16.09 -7.10 -17.87
CA GLY A 70 -17.26 -6.23 -17.69
C GLY A 70 -18.07 -6.51 -16.42
N GLY A 71 -17.39 -6.61 -15.27
CA GLY A 71 -17.86 -7.25 -14.04
C GLY A 71 -19.29 -6.99 -13.58
N GLN A 72 -19.82 -7.93 -12.81
CA GLN A 72 -21.18 -7.95 -12.26
C GLN A 72 -21.15 -8.19 -10.75
N ILE A 73 -22.30 -8.01 -10.09
CA ILE A 73 -22.47 -8.34 -8.68
C ILE A 73 -22.14 -9.84 -8.47
N ALA A 74 -21.24 -10.11 -7.53
CA ALA A 74 -20.86 -11.47 -7.18
C ALA A 74 -21.98 -12.15 -6.38
N LYS A 75 -22.19 -13.45 -6.64
CA LYS A 75 -23.02 -14.28 -5.75
C LYS A 75 -22.37 -14.34 -4.36
N ALA A 76 -23.20 -14.51 -3.32
CA ALA A 76 -22.70 -14.75 -1.96
C ALA A 76 -21.65 -15.88 -1.96
N GLU A 77 -20.61 -15.71 -1.13
CA GLU A 77 -19.48 -16.65 -0.98
C GLU A 77 -18.65 -16.93 -2.24
N ARG A 78 -18.85 -16.20 -3.35
CA ARG A 78 -17.99 -16.36 -4.55
C ARG A 78 -16.53 -16.04 -4.23
N TRP A 79 -16.30 -15.06 -3.36
CA TRP A 79 -14.99 -14.60 -2.92
C TRP A 79 -14.94 -14.67 -1.40
N PRO A 80 -14.72 -15.86 -0.81
CA PRO A 80 -14.90 -16.08 0.64
C PRO A 80 -14.01 -15.21 1.52
N TRP A 81 -12.89 -14.73 0.98
CA TRP A 81 -11.95 -13.85 1.67
C TRP A 81 -12.32 -12.37 1.62
N GLN A 82 -13.33 -11.96 0.83
CA GLN A 82 -13.71 -10.55 0.71
C GLN A 82 -14.39 -10.07 1.98
N ALA A 83 -13.84 -9.02 2.60
CA ALA A 83 -14.38 -8.42 3.81
C ALA A 83 -14.64 -6.91 3.63
N SER A 84 -15.56 -6.40 4.45
CA SER A 84 -15.93 -4.99 4.53
C SER A 84 -15.47 -4.42 5.86
N LEU A 85 -14.64 -3.38 5.85
CA LEU A 85 -14.35 -2.61 7.06
C LEU A 85 -15.49 -1.64 7.30
N ILE A 86 -16.11 -1.73 8.48
CA ILE A 86 -17.26 -0.92 8.88
C ILE A 86 -16.85 -0.06 10.07
N PHE A 87 -17.00 1.25 9.95
CA PHE A 87 -16.78 2.20 11.03
C PHE A 87 -18.03 3.04 11.23
N ARG A 88 -18.54 3.11 12.47
CA ARG A 88 -19.80 3.79 12.81
C ARG A 88 -20.98 3.39 11.89
N GLY A 89 -21.11 2.09 11.63
CA GLY A 89 -22.18 1.53 10.80
C GLY A 89 -22.04 1.76 9.29
N ARG A 90 -20.95 2.37 8.82
CA ARG A 90 -20.71 2.63 7.39
C ARG A 90 -19.51 1.85 6.87
N HIS A 91 -19.64 1.29 5.68
CA HIS A 91 -18.48 0.77 4.93
C HIS A 91 -17.48 1.90 4.70
N ILE A 92 -16.23 1.67 5.05
CA ILE A 92 -15.13 2.63 4.85
C ILE A 92 -14.05 2.13 3.89
N CYS A 93 -13.80 0.83 3.84
CA CYS A 93 -12.76 0.21 3.03
C CYS A 93 -13.03 -1.28 2.80
N GLY A 94 -12.33 -1.86 1.82
CA GLY A 94 -12.23 -3.31 1.67
C GLY A 94 -11.14 -3.92 2.55
N ALA A 95 -11.24 -5.23 2.80
CA ALA A 95 -10.21 -6.04 3.43
C ALA A 95 -10.23 -7.49 2.88
N VAL A 96 -9.16 -8.24 3.13
CA VAL A 96 -8.99 -9.64 2.69
C VAL A 96 -8.66 -10.52 3.88
N LEU A 97 -9.39 -11.62 4.07
CA LEU A 97 -9.09 -12.64 5.08
C LEU A 97 -7.84 -13.43 4.68
N ILE A 98 -6.80 -13.33 5.50
CA ILE A 98 -5.51 -13.99 5.27
C ILE A 98 -5.24 -15.15 6.25
N ASP A 99 -5.94 -15.16 7.40
CA ASP A 99 -5.94 -16.25 8.38
C ASP A 99 -7.26 -16.22 9.18
N LYS A 100 -7.49 -17.22 10.02
CA LYS A 100 -8.71 -17.39 10.86
C LYS A 100 -9.10 -16.15 11.66
N THR A 101 -8.12 -15.33 12.05
CA THR A 101 -8.33 -14.14 12.90
C THR A 101 -7.63 -12.90 12.35
N TRP A 102 -7.15 -12.94 11.10
CA TRP A 102 -6.38 -11.84 10.52
C TRP A 102 -6.95 -11.39 9.17
N LEU A 103 -7.19 -10.08 9.09
CA LEU A 103 -7.58 -9.36 7.88
C LEU A 103 -6.44 -8.45 7.44
N LEU A 104 -6.23 -8.36 6.13
CA LEU A 104 -5.33 -7.42 5.49
C LEU A 104 -6.12 -6.29 4.82
N SER A 105 -5.66 -5.05 4.95
CA SER A 105 -6.22 -3.86 4.28
C SER A 105 -5.13 -2.82 4.05
N ALA A 106 -5.46 -1.70 3.41
CA ALA A 106 -4.52 -0.61 3.16
C ALA A 106 -4.32 0.26 4.42
N ALA A 107 -3.09 0.74 4.65
CA ALA A 107 -2.77 1.57 5.82
C ALA A 107 -3.61 2.86 5.89
N HIS A 108 -3.88 3.51 4.75
CA HIS A 108 -4.70 4.73 4.69
C HIS A 108 -6.17 4.50 5.10
N CYS A 109 -6.64 3.25 5.16
CA CYS A 109 -7.97 2.95 5.71
C CYS A 109 -8.05 3.19 7.22
N PHE A 110 -6.90 3.27 7.91
CA PHE A 110 -6.79 3.46 9.36
C PHE A 110 -6.17 4.82 9.73
N GLN A 111 -5.40 5.42 8.83
CA GLN A 111 -4.84 6.75 9.02
C GLN A 111 -5.85 7.79 8.53
N ARG A 112 -6.38 8.60 9.46
CA ARG A 112 -7.03 9.86 9.07
C ARG A 112 -5.93 10.83 8.70
N SER A 113 -5.94 11.34 7.48
CA SER A 113 -5.15 12.51 7.11
C SER A 113 -5.54 13.66 8.05
N SER A 114 -4.63 14.05 8.95
CA SER A 114 -4.70 15.29 9.71
C SER A 114 -4.45 16.49 8.82
#